data_AF-A0A3G1A520-F1
#
_entry.id   AF-A0A3G1A520-F1
#
_cell.length_a   1.000
_cell.length_b   1.000
_cell.length_c   1.000
_cell.angle_alpha   90.00
_cell.angle_beta   90.00
_cell.angle_gamma   90.00
#
_symmetry.space_group_name_H-M   'P 1'
#
loop_
_entity.id
_entity.type
_entity.pdbx_description
1 polymer ?
#
loop_
_entity_poly.entity_id
_entity_poly.type
_entity_poly.pdbx_seq_one_letter_code
_entity_poly.pdbx_strand_id
1 'polypeptide(L)'
;MASLTRAGYLDADVEMLVEKVNQIYRQKGGFVQLTLTGEPVKPYPYFRFDGKIIKGPPISETRFRAVEEVPHKETVVSVDAAARILFDAGSFKIVSAKVAGGVWRGVERVKLMDTIKRVKVVESLDEAADWLAEVELEAVAGLVKGYPGALVLLDRPLVFRSGTMSAKAYRRLVERDWRVVGMPKSSSIRLSSGESALGYVSRLGSKMFRDMAWSYYPLIEDEKLGIGIGAVKLSPSGPVFRLDVAWELSLRADFEYLSGMLAYLQDFTSPGYPLPLKIVHNLSRISDDELSMDRELLLEELGISSKASIASKLLEDSGGSEFKAKYLWGGIP
;
A
#
# COMPACT_ATOMS: atom_id res chain seq x y z
N MET A 1 -28.65 18.00 -6.72
CA MET A 1 -28.82 19.19 -7.57
C MET A 1 -28.71 20.46 -6.72
N ALA A 2 -29.73 20.83 -5.94
CA ALA A 2 -29.77 22.11 -5.20
C ALA A 2 -28.60 22.39 -4.22
N SER A 3 -27.89 21.38 -3.71
CA SER A 3 -26.73 21.61 -2.81
C SER A 3 -25.44 22.00 -3.56
N LEU A 4 -25.23 21.46 -4.77
CA LEU A 4 -24.04 21.74 -5.57
C LEU A 4 -24.15 23.11 -6.25
N THR A 5 -25.35 23.48 -6.71
CA THR A 5 -25.63 24.82 -7.23
C THR A 5 -25.41 25.90 -6.17
N ARG A 6 -25.84 25.64 -4.92
CA ARG A 6 -25.58 26.52 -3.76
C ARG A 6 -24.10 26.62 -3.40
N ALA A 7 -23.29 25.65 -3.80
CA ALA A 7 -21.83 25.67 -3.66
C ALA A 7 -21.12 26.36 -4.84
N GLY A 8 -21.87 26.95 -5.78
CA GLY A 8 -21.32 27.74 -6.90
C GLY A 8 -21.05 26.96 -8.19
N TYR A 9 -21.45 25.68 -8.26
CA TYR A 9 -21.36 24.90 -9.50
C TYR A 9 -22.51 25.26 -10.45
N LEU A 10 -22.23 25.34 -11.75
CA LEU A 10 -23.25 25.58 -12.78
C LEU A 10 -24.16 24.35 -12.90
N ASP A 11 -25.47 24.56 -12.92
CA ASP A 11 -26.45 23.46 -13.01
C ASP A 11 -26.25 22.61 -14.26
N ALA A 12 -25.99 23.24 -15.41
CA ALA A 12 -25.75 22.54 -16.68
C ALA A 12 -24.53 21.59 -16.60
N ASP A 13 -23.46 22.00 -15.92
CA ASP A 13 -22.26 21.18 -15.76
C ASP A 13 -22.52 19.98 -14.84
N VAL A 14 -23.31 20.19 -13.77
CA VAL A 14 -23.72 19.12 -12.87
C VAL A 14 -24.62 18.11 -13.58
N GLU A 15 -25.56 18.57 -14.41
CA GLU A 15 -26.42 17.70 -15.22
C GLU A 15 -25.61 16.88 -16.22
N MET A 16 -24.72 17.53 -16.98
CA MET A 16 -23.84 16.85 -17.94
C MET A 16 -22.94 15.82 -17.24
N LEU A 17 -22.40 16.16 -16.07
CA LEU A 17 -21.61 15.23 -15.26
C LEU A 17 -22.45 14.02 -14.82
N VAL A 18 -23.64 14.24 -14.26
CA VAL A 18 -24.52 13.16 -13.79
C VAL A 18 -24.93 12.26 -14.95
N GLU A 19 -25.29 12.84 -16.09
CA GLU A 19 -25.63 12.09 -17.30
C GLU A 19 -24.42 11.26 -17.78
N LYS A 20 -23.23 11.88 -17.86
CA LYS A 20 -22.02 11.19 -18.30
C LYS A 20 -21.62 10.06 -17.35
N VAL A 21 -21.70 10.27 -16.04
CA VAL A 21 -21.42 9.25 -15.02
C VAL A 21 -22.42 8.11 -15.14
N ASN A 22 -23.72 8.41 -15.24
CA ASN A 22 -24.75 7.38 -15.45
C ASN A 22 -24.56 6.60 -16.75
N GLN A 23 -24.18 7.28 -17.84
CA GLN A 23 -23.86 6.64 -19.11
C GLN A 23 -22.65 5.71 -18.96
N ILE A 24 -21.59 6.15 -18.26
CA ILE A 24 -20.41 5.32 -17.99
C ILE A 24 -20.78 4.08 -17.17
N TYR A 25 -21.58 4.21 -16.12
CA TYR A 25 -22.01 3.06 -15.31
C TYR A 25 -22.99 2.14 -16.04
N ARG A 26 -23.86 2.67 -16.91
CA ARG A 26 -24.76 1.86 -17.77
C ARG A 26 -23.99 1.13 -18.88
N GLN A 27 -22.96 1.76 -19.46
CA GLN A 27 -22.11 1.14 -20.49
C GLN A 27 -21.04 0.20 -19.92
N LYS A 28 -20.54 0.46 -18.69
CA LYS A 28 -19.63 -0.44 -17.95
C LYS A 28 -20.36 -1.52 -17.14
N GLY A 29 -21.69 -1.52 -17.11
CA GLY A 29 -22.46 -2.68 -16.70
C GLY A 29 -22.18 -3.80 -17.69
N GLY A 30 -21.08 -4.51 -17.47
CA GLY A 30 -20.59 -5.54 -18.37
C GLY A 30 -21.71 -6.50 -18.71
N PHE A 31 -21.79 -6.89 -19.99
CA PHE A 31 -22.61 -8.01 -20.42
C PHE A 31 -22.45 -9.13 -19.39
N VAL A 32 -23.56 -9.53 -18.77
CA VAL A 32 -23.58 -10.74 -17.95
C VAL A 32 -23.18 -11.85 -18.91
N GLN A 33 -21.91 -12.25 -18.88
CA GLN A 33 -21.46 -13.40 -19.66
C GLN A 33 -22.27 -14.58 -19.16
N LEU A 34 -22.96 -15.27 -20.06
CA LEU A 34 -23.72 -16.45 -19.71
C LEU A 34 -22.85 -17.68 -19.95
N THR A 35 -22.98 -18.69 -19.09
CA THR A 35 -22.45 -20.02 -19.33
C THR A 35 -23.15 -20.65 -20.54
N LEU A 36 -22.63 -21.79 -21.03
CA LEU A 36 -23.31 -22.60 -22.06
C LEU A 36 -24.71 -23.06 -21.61
N THR A 37 -25.00 -23.03 -20.30
CA THR A 37 -26.29 -23.36 -19.69
C THR A 37 -27.20 -22.14 -19.45
N GLY A 38 -26.77 -20.93 -19.83
CA GLY A 38 -27.56 -19.71 -19.67
C GLY A 38 -27.48 -19.05 -18.29
N GLU A 39 -26.56 -19.49 -17.43
CA GLU A 39 -26.36 -18.91 -16.09
C GLU A 39 -25.34 -17.76 -16.12
N PRO A 40 -25.50 -16.70 -15.31
CA PRO A 40 -24.47 -15.68 -15.15
C PRO A 40 -23.11 -16.27 -14.75
N VAL A 41 -22.08 -16.05 -15.56
CA VAL A 41 -20.68 -16.36 -15.24
C VAL A 41 -20.28 -15.56 -14.02
N LYS A 42 -19.96 -16.27 -12.93
CA LYS A 42 -19.43 -15.64 -11.72
C LYS A 42 -18.19 -14.83 -12.07
N PRO A 43 -18.13 -13.53 -11.72
CA PRO A 43 -16.98 -12.71 -12.05
C PRO A 43 -15.74 -13.26 -11.35
N TYR A 44 -14.59 -13.19 -12.02
CA TYR A 44 -13.32 -13.59 -11.44
C TYR A 44 -12.40 -12.38 -11.31
N PRO A 45 -11.60 -12.29 -10.24
CA PRO A 45 -10.64 -11.22 -10.06
C PRO A 45 -9.43 -11.41 -10.97
N TYR A 46 -8.85 -10.29 -11.39
CA TYR A 46 -7.58 -10.24 -12.08
C TYR A 46 -6.84 -8.95 -11.72
N PHE A 47 -5.51 -8.97 -11.87
CA PHE A 47 -4.73 -7.74 -11.87
C PHE A 47 -3.64 -7.82 -12.94
N ARG A 48 -3.16 -6.64 -13.34
CA ARG A 48 -2.08 -6.50 -14.31
C ARG A 48 -0.80 -6.18 -13.57
N PHE A 49 0.23 -6.98 -13.80
CA PHE A 49 1.53 -6.81 -13.18
C PHE A 49 2.63 -7.22 -14.14
N ASP A 50 3.63 -6.36 -14.32
CA ASP A 50 4.79 -6.62 -15.17
C ASP A 50 4.40 -7.11 -16.59
N GLY A 51 3.41 -6.44 -17.20
CA GLY A 51 2.86 -6.78 -18.52
C GLY A 51 2.01 -8.06 -18.57
N LYS A 52 1.85 -8.78 -17.47
CA LYS A 52 1.08 -10.04 -17.39
C LYS A 52 -0.28 -9.82 -16.73
N ILE A 53 -1.24 -10.66 -17.10
CA ILE A 53 -2.56 -10.73 -16.45
C ILE A 53 -2.57 -11.96 -15.55
N ILE A 54 -2.76 -11.75 -14.25
CA ILE A 54 -2.91 -12.83 -13.27
C ILE A 54 -4.38 -12.89 -12.89
N LYS A 55 -4.95 -14.09 -12.98
CA LYS A 55 -6.38 -14.34 -12.75
C LYS A 55 -6.55 -15.18 -11.50
N GLY A 56 -7.57 -14.87 -10.72
CA GLY A 56 -7.97 -15.66 -9.57
C GLY A 56 -9.22 -16.48 -9.86
N PRO A 57 -9.68 -17.25 -8.86
CA PRO A 57 -10.89 -18.05 -8.99
C PRO A 57 -12.14 -17.16 -9.01
N PRO A 58 -13.24 -17.59 -9.67
CA PRO A 58 -14.50 -16.89 -9.60
C PRO A 58 -14.95 -16.60 -8.17
N ILE A 59 -15.52 -15.42 -7.95
CA ILE A 59 -15.97 -15.01 -6.63
C ILE A 59 -17.09 -15.92 -6.14
N SER A 60 -16.97 -16.42 -4.91
CA SER A 60 -17.95 -17.32 -4.30
C SER A 60 -18.21 -16.98 -2.84
N GLU A 61 -19.47 -16.90 -2.47
CA GLU A 61 -19.92 -16.65 -1.08
C GLU A 61 -19.40 -17.70 -0.09
N THR A 62 -19.14 -18.93 -0.56
CA THR A 62 -18.61 -20.03 0.25
C THR A 62 -17.18 -19.82 0.75
N ARG A 63 -16.46 -18.82 0.22
CA ARG A 63 -15.08 -18.47 0.59
C ARG A 63 -14.99 -17.42 1.69
N PHE A 64 -16.12 -16.87 2.13
CA PHE A 64 -16.13 -16.01 3.30
C PHE A 64 -15.99 -16.83 4.58
N ARG A 65 -15.28 -16.25 5.54
CA ARG A 65 -15.18 -16.74 6.92
C ARG A 65 -15.45 -15.60 7.88
N ALA A 66 -16.18 -15.88 8.96
CA ALA A 66 -16.27 -14.95 10.07
C ALA A 66 -14.87 -14.81 10.68
N VAL A 67 -14.52 -13.62 11.15
CA VAL A 67 -13.24 -13.38 11.81
C VAL A 67 -13.54 -12.98 13.24
N GLU A 68 -13.05 -13.76 14.18
CA GLU A 68 -12.96 -13.40 15.59
C GLU A 68 -11.51 -13.00 15.91
N GLU A 69 -11.34 -12.11 16.88
CA GLU A 69 -10.01 -11.78 17.36
C GLU A 69 -9.36 -13.01 17.98
N VAL A 70 -8.10 -13.27 17.61
CA VAL A 70 -7.31 -14.36 18.18
C VAL A 70 -6.19 -13.76 19.02
N PRO A 71 -6.37 -13.67 20.36
CA PRO A 71 -5.32 -13.19 21.24
C PRO A 71 -4.05 -14.04 21.13
N HIS A 72 -2.91 -13.37 20.95
CA HIS A 72 -1.63 -14.06 20.81
C HIS A 72 -0.47 -13.30 21.46
N LYS A 73 0.62 -14.02 21.72
CA LYS A 73 1.92 -13.48 22.16
C LYS A 73 3.02 -13.67 21.11
N GLU A 74 2.63 -13.93 19.86
CA GLU A 74 3.57 -13.99 18.73
C GLU A 74 4.36 -12.69 18.59
N THR A 75 5.62 -12.83 18.19
CA THR A 75 6.48 -11.68 17.89
C THR A 75 6.06 -11.10 16.54
N VAL A 76 5.82 -9.80 16.50
CA VAL A 76 5.42 -9.06 15.30
C VAL A 76 6.48 -8.01 15.00
N VAL A 77 6.93 -7.94 13.75
CA VAL A 77 7.85 -6.92 13.27
C VAL A 77 7.12 -6.07 12.25
N SER A 78 7.23 -4.75 12.38
CA SER A 78 6.68 -3.83 11.39
C SER A 78 7.66 -2.70 11.11
N VAL A 79 7.69 -2.27 9.86
CA VAL A 79 8.53 -1.19 9.36
C VAL A 79 7.72 -0.42 8.32
N ASP A 80 7.88 0.90 8.32
CA ASP A 80 7.40 1.75 7.24
C ASP A 80 8.50 2.74 6.85
N ALA A 81 8.48 3.16 5.59
CA ALA A 81 9.41 4.14 5.05
C ALA A 81 8.66 5.19 4.24
N ALA A 82 8.94 6.47 4.52
CA ALA A 82 8.42 7.59 3.73
C ALA A 82 9.56 8.26 2.98
N ALA A 83 9.28 8.73 1.76
CA ALA A 83 10.22 9.50 0.96
C ALA A 83 9.72 10.92 0.67
N ARG A 84 10.64 11.88 0.63
CA ARG A 84 10.41 13.24 0.16
C ARG A 84 11.55 13.65 -0.78
N ILE A 85 11.21 14.40 -1.82
CA ILE A 85 12.20 14.99 -2.71
C ILE A 85 12.84 16.18 -1.97
N LEU A 86 14.16 16.14 -1.80
CA LEU A 86 14.95 17.26 -1.31
C LEU A 86 15.12 18.30 -2.42
N PHE A 87 15.59 17.87 -3.59
CA PHE A 87 15.83 18.75 -4.75
C PHE A 87 15.38 18.06 -6.03
N ASP A 88 14.77 18.81 -6.95
CA ASP A 88 14.38 18.33 -8.29
C ASP A 88 15.11 19.14 -9.36
N ALA A 89 16.24 18.64 -9.83
CA ALA A 89 17.06 19.31 -10.86
C ALA A 89 16.55 19.05 -12.30
N GLY A 90 15.34 18.52 -12.47
CA GLY A 90 14.77 18.15 -13.75
C GLY A 90 15.32 16.83 -14.29
N SER A 91 16.62 16.75 -14.56
CA SER A 91 17.29 15.54 -15.06
C SER A 91 17.49 14.45 -14.01
N PHE A 92 17.57 14.86 -12.74
CA PHE A 92 17.62 13.97 -11.59
C PHE A 92 16.89 14.59 -10.40
N LYS A 93 16.60 13.76 -9.40
CA LYS A 93 16.01 14.15 -8.12
C LYS A 93 16.91 13.64 -7.01
N ILE A 94 17.06 14.44 -5.96
CA ILE A 94 17.65 13.99 -4.70
C ILE A 94 16.51 13.69 -3.76
N VAL A 95 16.42 12.45 -3.30
CA VAL A 95 15.33 11.96 -2.46
C VAL A 95 15.88 11.56 -1.10
N SER A 96 15.21 12.00 -0.04
CA SER A 96 15.41 11.55 1.33
C SER A 96 14.33 10.55 1.71
N ALA A 97 14.72 9.42 2.28
CA ALA A 97 13.84 8.43 2.87
C ALA A 97 14.06 8.37 4.38
N LYS A 98 12.98 8.31 5.14
CA LYS A 98 12.99 8.11 6.60
C LYS A 98 12.31 6.80 6.92
N VAL A 99 13.03 5.95 7.63
CA VAL A 99 12.58 4.60 7.98
C VAL A 99 12.33 4.52 9.47
N ALA A 100 11.18 3.99 9.83
CA ALA A 100 10.82 3.70 11.21
C ALA A 100 10.40 2.23 11.33
N GLY A 101 10.72 1.60 12.45
CA GLY A 101 10.43 0.20 12.66
C GLY A 101 10.26 -0.13 14.14
N GLY A 102 9.66 -1.29 14.40
CA GLY A 102 9.44 -1.74 15.76
C GLY A 102 9.20 -3.23 15.86
N VAL A 103 9.14 -3.70 17.10
CA VAL A 103 8.87 -5.07 17.47
C VAL A 103 7.82 -5.08 18.57
N TRP A 104 6.84 -5.96 18.40
CA TRP A 104 5.74 -6.18 19.33
C TRP A 104 5.66 -7.64 19.73
N ARG A 105 5.02 -7.90 20.87
CA ARG A 105 4.63 -9.23 21.33
C ARG A 105 3.12 -9.20 21.56
N GLY A 106 2.35 -9.69 20.58
CA GLY A 106 0.93 -9.35 20.50
C GLY A 106 0.75 -7.82 20.37
N VAL A 107 -0.09 -7.23 21.22
CA VAL A 107 -0.32 -5.77 21.27
C VAL A 107 0.75 -4.99 22.04
N GLU A 108 1.61 -5.69 22.81
CA GLU A 108 2.63 -5.04 23.64
C GLU A 108 3.84 -4.62 22.80
N ARG A 109 4.20 -3.33 22.86
CA ARG A 109 5.37 -2.80 22.18
C ARG A 109 6.64 -3.17 22.95
N VAL A 110 7.50 -3.99 22.35
CA VAL A 110 8.77 -4.47 22.94
C VAL A 110 9.91 -3.52 22.63
N LYS A 111 10.02 -3.07 21.38
CA LYS A 111 11.14 -2.23 20.92
C LYS A 111 10.69 -1.30 19.80
N LEU A 112 11.19 -0.06 19.82
CA LEU A 112 11.22 0.81 18.65
C LEU A 112 12.66 0.96 18.17
N MET A 113 12.82 1.02 16.86
CA MET A 113 14.06 1.36 16.21
C MET A 113 14.17 2.89 16.16
N ASP A 114 15.39 3.41 16.33
CA ASP A 114 15.66 4.81 16.01
C ASP A 114 15.37 5.07 14.53
N THR A 115 14.83 6.24 14.20
CA THR A 115 14.54 6.57 12.81
C THR A 115 15.83 6.76 12.04
N ILE A 116 15.95 6.10 10.88
CA ILE A 116 17.13 6.19 10.02
C ILE A 116 16.76 6.98 8.77
N LYS A 117 17.56 7.99 8.43
CA LYS A 117 17.46 8.70 7.16
C LYS A 117 18.44 8.11 6.14
N ARG A 118 18.00 7.97 4.90
CA ARG A 118 18.79 7.54 3.74
C ARG A 118 18.58 8.57 2.64
N VAL A 119 19.61 8.89 1.87
CA VAL A 119 19.52 9.83 0.74
C VAL A 119 20.03 9.14 -0.52
N LYS A 120 19.38 9.39 -1.66
CA LYS A 120 19.79 8.87 -2.97
C LYS A 120 19.47 9.86 -4.10
N VAL A 121 20.33 9.90 -5.10
CA VAL A 121 20.06 10.54 -6.39
C VAL A 121 19.35 9.53 -7.30
N VAL A 122 18.23 9.94 -7.90
CA VAL A 122 17.41 9.10 -8.79
C VAL A 122 17.03 9.86 -10.05
N GLU A 123 16.86 9.15 -11.15
CA GLU A 123 16.51 9.76 -12.45
C GLU A 123 14.99 9.80 -12.67
N SER A 124 14.23 8.96 -11.95
CA SER A 124 12.78 8.84 -12.12
C SER A 124 12.04 8.54 -10.82
N LEU A 125 10.73 8.80 -10.81
CA LEU A 125 9.85 8.43 -9.68
C LEU A 125 9.70 6.90 -9.54
N ASP A 126 9.78 6.15 -10.64
CA ASP A 126 9.79 4.69 -10.64
C ASP A 126 11.03 4.16 -9.91
N GLU A 127 12.21 4.73 -10.17
CA GLU A 127 13.44 4.39 -9.46
C GLU A 127 13.35 4.77 -7.97
N ALA A 128 12.79 5.94 -7.66
CA ALA A 128 12.57 6.39 -6.29
C ALA A 128 11.67 5.41 -5.52
N ALA A 129 10.58 4.94 -6.14
CA ALA A 129 9.66 3.99 -5.55
C ALA A 129 10.30 2.62 -5.31
N ASP A 130 11.10 2.11 -6.25
CA ASP A 130 11.83 0.85 -6.08
C ASP A 130 12.88 0.94 -4.96
N TRP A 131 13.61 2.06 -4.91
CA TRP A 131 14.60 2.31 -3.87
C TRP A 131 13.97 2.47 -2.48
N LEU A 132 12.86 3.22 -2.36
CA LEU A 132 12.11 3.31 -1.10
C LEU A 132 11.64 1.92 -0.67
N ALA A 133 11.23 1.09 -1.65
CA ALA A 133 10.80 -0.24 -1.36
C ALA A 133 11.92 -1.14 -0.82
N GLU A 134 13.09 -1.08 -1.47
CA GLU A 134 14.33 -1.72 -1.01
C GLU A 134 14.71 -1.29 0.40
N VAL A 135 14.75 0.02 0.67
CA VAL A 135 15.14 0.59 1.97
C VAL A 135 14.26 0.07 3.12
N GLU A 136 12.94 -0.01 2.92
CA GLU A 136 12.04 -0.59 3.92
C GLU A 136 12.33 -2.08 4.16
N LEU A 137 12.48 -2.86 3.07
CA LEU A 137 12.72 -4.30 3.15
C LEU A 137 14.09 -4.63 3.78
N GLU A 138 15.11 -3.83 3.54
CA GLU A 138 16.42 -3.94 4.20
C GLU A 138 16.30 -3.73 5.71
N ALA A 139 15.53 -2.72 6.13
CA ALA A 139 15.32 -2.43 7.54
C ALA A 139 14.53 -3.57 8.24
N VAL A 140 13.52 -4.12 7.58
CA VAL A 140 12.82 -5.33 8.04
C VAL A 140 13.80 -6.48 8.20
N ALA A 141 14.59 -6.77 7.14
CA ALA A 141 15.58 -7.83 7.14
C ALA A 141 16.62 -7.67 8.25
N GLY A 142 16.95 -6.43 8.64
CA GLY A 142 17.79 -6.11 9.79
C GLY A 142 17.14 -6.45 11.13
N LEU A 143 15.87 -6.06 11.33
CA LEU A 143 15.13 -6.31 12.56
C LEU A 143 14.88 -7.81 12.79
N VAL A 144 14.41 -8.53 11.77
CA VAL A 144 14.08 -9.97 11.89
C VAL A 144 15.30 -10.83 12.23
N LYS A 145 16.55 -10.36 12.02
CA LYS A 145 17.74 -11.10 12.46
C LYS A 145 17.74 -11.36 13.97
N GLY A 146 17.21 -10.42 14.75
CA GLY A 146 17.11 -10.54 16.21
C GLY A 146 15.83 -11.25 16.68
N TYR A 147 14.88 -11.51 15.78
CA TYR A 147 13.55 -12.03 16.08
C TYR A 147 13.12 -13.06 15.02
N PRO A 148 13.81 -14.21 14.93
CA PRO A 148 13.51 -15.22 13.91
C PRO A 148 12.10 -15.81 14.09
N GLY A 149 11.37 -15.96 12.98
CA GLY A 149 10.01 -16.50 12.97
C GLY A 149 8.94 -15.47 13.34
N ALA A 150 9.27 -14.18 13.33
CA ALA A 150 8.33 -13.12 13.62
C ALA A 150 7.33 -12.95 12.48
N LEU A 151 6.09 -12.59 12.81
CA LEU A 151 5.12 -12.15 11.81
C LEU A 151 5.51 -10.75 11.33
N VAL A 152 5.93 -10.64 10.07
CA VAL A 152 6.30 -9.37 9.44
C VAL A 152 5.07 -8.71 8.84
N LEU A 153 4.78 -7.47 9.27
CA LEU A 153 3.67 -6.66 8.76
C LEU A 153 4.18 -5.43 8.02
N LEU A 154 3.79 -5.28 6.75
CA LEU A 154 4.17 -4.16 5.89
C LEU A 154 2.94 -3.39 5.36
N ASP A 155 3.02 -2.06 5.27
CA ASP A 155 1.94 -1.21 4.71
C ASP A 155 2.01 -1.12 3.16
N ARG A 156 2.20 -2.27 2.51
CA ARG A 156 2.41 -2.33 1.05
C ARG A 156 2.02 -3.67 0.44
N PRO A 157 1.86 -3.74 -0.89
CA PRO A 157 1.75 -5.00 -1.60
C PRO A 157 3.05 -5.82 -1.50
N LEU A 158 2.94 -7.14 -1.58
CA LEU A 158 4.09 -8.06 -1.56
C LEU A 158 4.59 -8.45 -2.97
N VAL A 159 4.20 -7.70 -4.00
CA VAL A 159 4.56 -7.97 -5.40
C VAL A 159 5.50 -6.90 -5.91
N PHE A 160 6.70 -7.31 -6.34
CA PHE A 160 7.79 -6.44 -6.79
C PHE A 160 8.19 -6.75 -8.23
N ARG A 161 8.55 -5.71 -9.01
CA ARG A 161 8.84 -5.86 -10.44
C ARG A 161 10.07 -6.75 -10.62
N SER A 162 10.02 -7.67 -11.59
CA SER A 162 11.12 -8.59 -11.83
C SER A 162 12.43 -7.84 -12.12
N GLY A 163 13.53 -8.29 -11.51
CA GLY A 163 14.86 -7.72 -11.74
C GLY A 163 15.22 -6.49 -10.91
N THR A 164 14.26 -5.89 -10.18
CA THR A 164 14.54 -4.72 -9.34
C THR A 164 15.22 -5.06 -8.01
N MET A 165 15.71 -4.05 -7.31
CA MET A 165 16.41 -4.26 -6.03
C MET A 165 15.44 -4.63 -4.92
N SER A 166 14.24 -4.03 -4.89
CA SER A 166 13.18 -4.42 -3.97
C SER A 166 12.77 -5.89 -4.13
N ALA A 167 12.68 -6.41 -5.37
CA ALA A 167 12.39 -7.83 -5.62
C ALA A 167 13.50 -8.77 -5.13
N LYS A 168 14.77 -8.33 -5.13
CA LYS A 168 15.89 -9.08 -4.54
C LYS A 168 15.84 -9.02 -3.00
N ALA A 169 15.57 -7.84 -2.43
CA ALA A 169 15.45 -7.65 -0.99
C ALA A 169 14.28 -8.47 -0.40
N TYR A 170 13.13 -8.47 -1.07
CA TYR A 170 11.96 -9.25 -0.65
C TYR A 170 12.23 -10.76 -0.69
N ARG A 171 12.85 -11.28 -1.76
CA ARG A 171 13.22 -12.71 -1.81
C ARG A 171 14.14 -13.11 -0.64
N ARG A 172 15.17 -12.32 -0.37
CA ARG A 172 16.06 -12.56 0.78
C ARG A 172 15.33 -12.50 2.12
N LEU A 173 14.33 -11.64 2.24
CA LEU A 173 13.48 -11.56 3.43
C LEU A 173 12.67 -12.85 3.58
N VAL A 174 11.92 -13.27 2.57
CA VAL A 174 11.06 -14.47 2.62
C VAL A 174 11.88 -15.75 2.81
N GLU A 175 13.05 -15.87 2.17
CA GLU A 175 14.00 -16.98 2.38
C GLU A 175 14.44 -17.10 3.85
N ARG A 176 14.50 -15.98 4.57
CA ARG A 176 14.92 -15.93 5.98
C ARG A 176 13.74 -16.07 6.94
N ASP A 177 12.65 -15.36 6.67
CA ASP A 177 11.44 -15.35 7.47
C ASP A 177 10.23 -15.33 6.53
N TRP A 178 9.57 -16.47 6.43
CA TRP A 178 8.49 -16.72 5.48
C TRP A 178 7.15 -16.11 5.93
N ARG A 179 7.05 -15.67 7.20
CA ARG A 179 5.80 -15.14 7.77
C ARG A 179 5.60 -13.67 7.44
N VAL A 180 5.52 -13.34 6.14
CA VAL A 180 5.37 -11.96 5.66
C VAL A 180 3.95 -11.69 5.18
N VAL A 181 3.40 -10.57 5.66
CA VAL A 181 2.06 -10.08 5.34
C VAL A 181 2.14 -8.62 4.92
N GLY A 182 1.51 -8.29 3.81
CA GLY A 182 1.36 -6.93 3.30
C GLY A 182 -0.09 -6.49 3.37
N MET A 183 -0.36 -5.30 3.89
CA MET A 183 -1.72 -4.78 4.01
C MET A 183 -1.85 -3.41 3.33
N PRO A 184 -1.82 -3.35 2.00
CA PRO A 184 -1.86 -2.08 1.27
C PRO A 184 -3.22 -1.39 1.43
N LYS A 185 -3.17 -0.05 1.60
CA LYS A 185 -4.36 0.82 1.67
C LYS A 185 -5.15 0.93 0.36
N SER A 186 -4.58 0.49 -0.76
CA SER A 186 -5.24 0.50 -2.07
C SER A 186 -5.10 -0.82 -2.81
N SER A 187 -6.04 -1.10 -3.70
CA SER A 187 -6.04 -2.31 -4.52
C SER A 187 -6.39 -2.01 -5.97
N SER A 188 -5.53 -2.47 -6.89
CA SER A 188 -5.74 -2.39 -8.34
C SER A 188 -6.43 -3.63 -8.91
N ILE A 189 -6.82 -4.59 -8.07
CA ILE A 189 -7.47 -5.84 -8.50
C ILE A 189 -8.89 -5.53 -8.98
N ARG A 190 -9.19 -5.94 -10.20
CA ARG A 190 -10.51 -5.77 -10.84
C ARG A 190 -11.18 -7.11 -11.06
N LEU A 191 -12.48 -7.11 -11.20
CA LEU A 191 -13.24 -8.26 -11.69
C LEU A 191 -13.26 -8.27 -13.21
N SER A 192 -13.52 -9.44 -13.80
CA SER A 192 -13.80 -9.60 -15.23
C SER A 192 -14.94 -8.70 -15.73
N SER A 193 -15.86 -8.28 -14.84
CA SER A 193 -16.91 -7.28 -15.10
C SER A 193 -16.42 -5.83 -15.17
N GLY A 194 -15.17 -5.55 -14.77
CA GLY A 194 -14.57 -4.22 -14.71
C GLY A 194 -14.70 -3.52 -13.34
N GLU A 195 -15.52 -4.04 -12.42
CA GLU A 195 -15.66 -3.53 -11.05
C GLU A 195 -14.38 -3.74 -10.22
N SER A 196 -14.21 -2.98 -9.14
CA SER A 196 -13.16 -3.27 -8.14
C SER A 196 -13.48 -4.60 -7.45
N ALA A 197 -12.51 -5.52 -7.39
CA ALA A 197 -12.70 -6.79 -6.68
C ALA A 197 -12.92 -6.57 -5.18
N LEU A 198 -12.15 -5.67 -4.56
CA LEU A 198 -12.30 -5.34 -3.15
C LEU A 198 -13.65 -4.69 -2.86
N GLY A 199 -14.12 -3.79 -3.74
CA GLY A 199 -15.44 -3.18 -3.62
C GLY A 199 -16.59 -4.18 -3.78
N TYR A 200 -16.47 -5.12 -4.72
CA TYR A 200 -17.46 -6.17 -4.93
C TYR A 200 -17.55 -7.12 -3.73
N VAL A 201 -16.40 -7.62 -3.25
CA VAL A 201 -16.33 -8.50 -2.08
C VAL A 201 -16.80 -7.76 -0.82
N SER A 202 -16.46 -6.49 -0.65
CA SER A 202 -16.97 -5.66 0.44
C SER A 202 -18.50 -5.58 0.46
N ARG A 203 -19.12 -5.40 -0.71
CA ARG A 203 -20.59 -5.38 -0.86
C ARG A 203 -21.23 -6.72 -0.55
N LEU A 204 -20.62 -7.84 -0.95
CA LEU A 204 -21.10 -9.18 -0.61
C LEU A 204 -20.95 -9.48 0.88
N GLY A 205 -19.76 -9.23 1.44
CA GLY A 205 -19.46 -9.42 2.86
C GLY A 205 -20.40 -8.59 3.74
N SER A 206 -20.67 -7.34 3.38
CA SER A 206 -21.62 -6.48 4.12
C SER A 206 -23.06 -7.00 4.14
N LYS A 207 -23.46 -7.79 3.14
CA LYS A 207 -24.79 -8.42 3.12
C LYS A 207 -24.85 -9.66 4.02
N MET A 208 -23.80 -10.47 3.98
CA MET A 208 -23.72 -11.78 4.64
C MET A 208 -23.30 -11.68 6.12
N PHE A 209 -22.38 -10.77 6.44
CA PHE A 209 -21.72 -10.60 7.73
C PHE A 209 -21.98 -9.19 8.26
N ARG A 210 -23.27 -8.81 8.38
CA ARG A 210 -23.65 -7.50 8.92
C ARG A 210 -23.09 -7.35 10.32
N ASP A 211 -22.40 -6.24 10.55
CA ASP A 211 -21.78 -5.89 11.84
C ASP A 211 -20.79 -6.95 12.37
N MET A 212 -20.22 -7.75 11.47
CA MET A 212 -19.20 -8.74 11.81
C MET A 212 -17.90 -8.48 11.04
N ALA A 213 -16.78 -8.84 11.65
CA ALA A 213 -15.51 -8.97 10.96
C ALA A 213 -15.51 -10.25 10.12
N TRP A 214 -14.84 -10.21 8.98
CA TRP A 214 -14.79 -11.33 8.04
C TRP A 214 -13.53 -11.30 7.20
N SER A 215 -13.18 -12.46 6.64
CA SER A 215 -12.12 -12.62 5.66
C SER A 215 -12.65 -13.33 4.42
N TYR A 216 -12.04 -13.04 3.28
CA TYR A 216 -12.31 -13.66 2.00
C TYR A 216 -10.98 -14.06 1.38
N TYR A 217 -10.82 -15.35 1.13
CA TYR A 217 -9.61 -15.88 0.51
C TYR A 217 -9.91 -17.12 -0.33
N PRO A 218 -9.18 -17.34 -1.44
CA PRO A 218 -8.31 -16.39 -2.14
C PRO A 218 -9.10 -15.46 -3.07
N LEU A 219 -8.60 -14.23 -3.22
CA LEU A 219 -8.82 -13.39 -4.39
C LEU A 219 -7.85 -13.77 -5.51
N ILE A 220 -6.56 -13.87 -5.22
CA ILE A 220 -5.54 -14.28 -6.19
C ILE A 220 -4.55 -15.20 -5.49
N GLU A 221 -4.10 -16.23 -6.18
CA GLU A 221 -2.97 -17.07 -5.77
C GLU A 221 -2.05 -17.23 -6.98
N ASP A 222 -0.77 -16.93 -6.80
CA ASP A 222 0.23 -17.11 -7.85
C ASP A 222 1.58 -17.50 -7.22
N GLU A 223 1.93 -18.78 -7.38
CA GLU A 223 3.20 -19.35 -6.90
C GLU A 223 4.42 -18.66 -7.53
N LYS A 224 4.35 -18.27 -8.80
CA LYS A 224 5.49 -17.65 -9.50
C LYS A 224 5.79 -16.27 -8.98
N LEU A 225 4.75 -15.54 -8.55
CA LEU A 225 4.90 -14.30 -7.82
C LEU A 225 5.14 -14.49 -6.32
N GLY A 226 4.98 -15.70 -5.80
CA GLY A 226 5.19 -16.00 -4.40
C GLY A 226 4.16 -15.35 -3.49
N ILE A 227 2.89 -15.26 -3.91
CA ILE A 227 1.83 -14.57 -3.16
C ILE A 227 0.47 -15.28 -3.16
N GLY A 228 -0.21 -15.20 -2.01
CA GLY A 228 -1.65 -15.32 -1.87
C GLY A 228 -2.26 -13.97 -1.49
N ILE A 229 -3.37 -13.58 -2.10
CA ILE A 229 -4.08 -12.32 -1.84
C ILE A 229 -5.51 -12.62 -1.42
N GLY A 230 -5.97 -12.01 -0.34
CA GLY A 230 -7.36 -12.00 0.09
C GLY A 230 -7.88 -10.59 0.40
N ALA A 231 -9.08 -10.55 0.96
CA ALA A 231 -9.67 -9.35 1.52
C ALA A 231 -10.07 -9.60 2.98
N VAL A 232 -9.88 -8.61 3.83
CA VAL A 232 -10.20 -8.70 5.26
C VAL A 232 -10.95 -7.46 5.71
N LYS A 233 -11.94 -7.67 6.57
CA LYS A 233 -12.59 -6.63 7.38
C LYS A 233 -12.34 -7.02 8.83
N LEU A 234 -11.32 -6.43 9.45
CA LEU A 234 -10.85 -6.84 10.78
C LEU A 234 -11.74 -6.33 11.92
N SER A 235 -12.59 -5.33 11.67
CA SER A 235 -13.55 -4.80 12.63
C SER A 235 -14.90 -4.54 11.95
N PRO A 236 -16.03 -4.76 12.64
CA PRO A 236 -17.38 -4.43 12.15
C PRO A 236 -17.51 -3.01 11.58
N SER A 237 -16.97 -2.02 12.28
CA SER A 237 -17.01 -0.61 11.86
C SER A 237 -15.83 -0.19 10.99
N GLY A 238 -14.83 -1.07 10.84
CA GLY A 238 -13.61 -0.80 10.08
C GLY A 238 -13.78 -0.90 8.56
N PRO A 239 -12.87 -0.32 7.77
CA PRO A 239 -12.83 -0.51 6.33
C PRO A 239 -12.39 -1.93 5.95
N VAL A 240 -12.58 -2.29 4.68
CA VAL A 240 -12.09 -3.55 4.09
C VAL A 240 -10.71 -3.30 3.49
N PHE A 241 -9.74 -4.13 3.83
CA PHE A 241 -8.38 -4.08 3.32
C PHE A 241 -8.07 -5.26 2.40
N ARG A 242 -7.16 -5.03 1.46
CA ARG A 242 -6.45 -6.10 0.77
C ARG A 242 -5.40 -6.66 1.73
N LEU A 243 -5.28 -7.99 1.77
CA LEU A 243 -4.26 -8.68 2.54
C LEU A 243 -3.43 -9.57 1.61
N ASP A 244 -2.16 -9.25 1.46
CA ASP A 244 -1.16 -10.03 0.75
C ASP A 244 -0.43 -10.91 1.76
N VAL A 245 -0.19 -12.15 1.38
CA VAL A 245 0.48 -13.16 2.20
C VAL A 245 1.55 -13.80 1.34
N ALA A 246 2.77 -13.94 1.87
CA ALA A 246 3.82 -14.69 1.18
C ALA A 246 3.35 -16.13 0.90
N TRP A 247 3.74 -16.70 -0.25
CA TRP A 247 3.25 -18.01 -0.69
C TRP A 247 3.49 -19.12 0.33
N GLU A 248 4.67 -19.16 0.94
CA GLU A 248 5.01 -20.12 1.97
C GLU A 248 4.09 -19.99 3.20
N LEU A 249 3.66 -18.77 3.54
CA LEU A 249 2.70 -18.54 4.61
C LEU A 249 1.29 -18.94 4.19
N SER A 250 0.85 -18.66 2.96
CA SER A 250 -0.47 -19.07 2.49
C SER A 250 -0.64 -20.59 2.38
N LEU A 251 0.44 -21.35 2.19
CA LEU A 251 0.41 -22.81 2.20
C LEU A 251 0.35 -23.42 3.60
N ARG A 252 0.79 -22.69 4.62
CA ARG A 252 1.01 -23.23 5.98
C ARG A 252 0.02 -22.72 7.02
N ALA A 253 -0.47 -21.50 6.84
CA ALA A 253 -1.38 -20.86 7.77
C ALA A 253 -2.80 -20.84 7.23
N ASP A 254 -3.75 -21.07 8.13
CA ASP A 254 -5.14 -20.80 7.86
C ASP A 254 -5.38 -19.28 7.79
N PHE A 255 -5.97 -18.82 6.69
CA PHE A 255 -6.15 -17.39 6.42
C PHE A 255 -7.16 -16.74 7.39
N GLU A 256 -8.15 -17.49 7.88
CA GLU A 256 -9.10 -17.03 8.89
C GLU A 256 -8.38 -16.82 10.22
N TYR A 257 -7.58 -17.78 10.67
CA TYR A 257 -6.75 -17.66 11.87
C TYR A 257 -5.76 -16.47 11.77
N LEU A 258 -5.07 -16.32 10.64
CA LEU A 258 -4.19 -15.17 10.39
C LEU A 258 -4.96 -13.85 10.45
N SER A 259 -6.16 -13.79 9.87
CA SER A 259 -7.01 -12.61 9.94
C SER A 259 -7.42 -12.30 11.38
N GLY A 260 -7.73 -13.32 12.19
CA GLY A 260 -8.06 -13.15 13.60
C GLY A 260 -6.87 -12.66 14.44
N MET A 261 -5.65 -13.12 14.15
CA MET A 261 -4.44 -12.57 14.76
C MET A 261 -4.26 -11.10 14.41
N LEU A 262 -4.44 -10.72 13.14
CA LEU A 262 -4.35 -9.31 12.72
C LEU A 262 -5.45 -8.46 13.34
N ALA A 263 -6.65 -9.02 13.53
CA ALA A 263 -7.73 -8.35 14.23
C ALA A 263 -7.38 -8.08 15.70
N TYR A 264 -6.70 -8.99 16.38
CA TYR A 264 -6.22 -8.75 17.74
C TYR A 264 -5.19 -7.61 17.84
N LEU A 265 -4.46 -7.31 16.76
CA LEU A 265 -3.44 -6.25 16.72
C LEU A 265 -4.02 -4.85 16.46
N GLN A 266 -5.34 -4.68 16.36
CA GLN A 266 -5.96 -3.42 15.99
C GLN A 266 -5.77 -2.32 17.04
N ASP A 267 -5.78 -1.07 16.57
CA ASP A 267 -5.84 0.10 17.44
C ASP A 267 -7.30 0.46 17.77
N PHE A 268 -7.61 0.64 19.05
CA PHE A 268 -8.94 1.08 19.50
C PHE A 268 -9.36 2.43 18.91
N THR A 269 -8.40 3.30 18.58
CA THR A 269 -8.68 4.61 17.95
C THR A 269 -8.83 4.54 16.42
N SER A 270 -8.48 3.40 15.80
CA SER A 270 -8.60 3.19 14.36
C SER A 270 -9.00 1.74 14.07
N PRO A 271 -10.26 1.38 14.35
CA PRO A 271 -10.74 0.02 14.12
C PRO A 271 -10.56 -0.39 12.67
N GLY A 272 -10.08 -1.61 12.46
CA GLY A 272 -9.83 -2.22 11.15
C GLY A 272 -8.36 -2.28 10.75
N TYR A 273 -7.46 -1.54 11.40
CA TYR A 273 -6.06 -1.43 10.98
C TYR A 273 -5.08 -1.78 12.13
N PRO A 274 -4.07 -2.64 11.90
CA PRO A 274 -3.10 -3.03 12.93
C PRO A 274 -2.32 -1.84 13.51
N LEU A 275 -2.28 -1.77 14.84
CA LEU A 275 -1.53 -0.79 15.62
C LEU A 275 -0.04 -0.74 15.25
N PRO A 276 0.69 -1.87 15.05
CA PRO A 276 2.09 -1.83 14.65
C PRO A 276 2.31 -0.99 13.38
N LEU A 277 1.51 -1.22 12.34
CA LEU A 277 1.58 -0.50 11.06
C LEU A 277 1.29 1.00 11.26
N LYS A 278 0.27 1.34 12.05
CA LYS A 278 -0.07 2.74 12.33
C LYS A 278 1.06 3.48 13.03
N ILE A 279 1.70 2.85 14.02
CA ILE A 279 2.79 3.46 14.79
C ILE A 279 3.98 3.74 13.87
N VAL A 280 4.45 2.75 13.10
CA VAL A 280 5.60 2.94 12.22
C VAL A 280 5.31 3.95 11.12
N HIS A 281 4.07 3.97 10.62
CA HIS A 281 3.64 4.95 9.63
C HIS A 281 3.70 6.39 10.14
N ASN A 282 3.25 6.62 11.36
CA ASN A 282 3.33 7.96 11.95
C ASN A 282 4.78 8.39 12.22
N LEU A 283 5.64 7.44 12.63
CA LEU A 283 7.05 7.70 12.91
C LEU A 283 7.90 7.92 11.65
N SER A 284 7.55 7.28 10.53
CA SER A 284 8.27 7.39 9.26
C SER A 284 8.05 8.73 8.56
N ARG A 285 6.96 9.45 8.89
CA ARG A 285 6.62 10.73 8.25
C ARG A 285 7.73 11.77 8.38
N ILE A 286 8.00 12.43 7.26
CA ILE A 286 8.92 13.57 7.16
C ILE A 286 8.07 14.84 7.13
N SER A 287 8.23 15.67 8.17
CA SER A 287 7.56 16.98 8.25
C SER A 287 8.20 18.01 7.30
N ASP A 288 7.52 19.11 7.03
CA ASP A 288 8.07 20.17 6.16
C ASP A 288 9.23 20.93 6.84
N ASP A 289 9.18 21.09 8.17
CA ASP A 289 10.30 21.63 8.94
C ASP A 289 11.52 20.71 8.87
N GLU A 290 11.30 19.40 9.05
CA GLU A 290 12.35 18.38 8.94
C GLU A 290 12.95 18.35 7.52
N LEU A 291 12.11 18.47 6.49
CA LEU A 291 12.57 18.53 5.10
C LEU A 291 13.39 19.80 4.82
N SER A 292 12.99 20.94 5.39
CA SER A 292 13.70 22.21 5.23
C SER A 292 15.07 22.17 5.88
N MET A 293 15.17 21.63 7.09
CA MET A 293 16.46 21.38 7.76
C MET A 293 17.35 20.42 6.97
N ASP A 294 16.78 19.31 6.46
CA ASP A 294 17.54 18.35 5.66
C ASP A 294 18.09 18.98 4.36
N ARG A 295 17.35 19.91 3.75
CA ARG A 295 17.80 20.68 2.58
C ARG A 295 18.98 21.58 2.93
N GLU A 296 18.89 22.32 4.03
CA GLU A 296 19.97 23.21 4.48
C GLU A 296 21.25 22.44 4.80
N LEU A 297 21.15 21.34 5.56
CA LEU A 297 22.28 20.47 5.89
C LEU A 297 22.93 19.88 4.62
N LEU A 298 22.12 19.45 3.65
CA LEU A 298 22.67 18.94 2.39
C LEU A 298 23.39 20.03 1.60
N LEU A 299 22.85 21.25 1.55
CA LEU A 299 23.51 22.36 0.86
C LEU A 299 24.82 22.73 1.55
N GLU A 300 24.86 22.75 2.88
CA GLU A 300 26.07 22.96 3.68
C GLU A 300 27.16 21.93 3.31
N GLU A 301 26.80 20.64 3.29
CA GLU A 301 27.69 19.55 2.91
C GLU A 301 28.18 19.67 1.45
N LEU A 302 27.35 20.20 0.55
CA LEU A 302 27.70 20.49 -0.84
C LEU A 302 28.56 21.75 -1.03
N GLY A 303 28.90 22.46 0.06
CA GLY A 303 29.97 23.45 0.10
C GLY A 303 29.61 24.82 -0.47
N ILE A 304 28.60 25.50 0.10
CA ILE A 304 28.15 26.87 -0.27
C ILE A 304 29.29 27.92 -0.24
N SER A 305 30.43 27.64 0.40
CA SER A 305 31.51 28.60 0.63
C SER A 305 32.32 29.05 -0.61
N SER A 306 32.01 28.57 -1.82
CA SER A 306 32.67 29.06 -3.04
C SER A 306 31.66 29.53 -4.10
N LYS A 307 31.96 30.66 -4.77
CA LYS A 307 31.13 31.25 -5.84
C LYS A 307 30.92 30.34 -7.07
N ALA A 308 31.51 29.15 -7.08
CA ALA A 308 31.35 28.11 -8.09
C ALA A 308 30.88 26.77 -7.48
N SER A 309 30.22 26.82 -6.32
CA SER A 309 29.80 25.60 -5.61
C SER A 309 28.73 24.83 -6.36
N ILE A 310 28.78 23.50 -6.24
CA ILE A 310 27.78 22.58 -6.78
C ILE A 310 26.39 22.90 -6.19
N ALA A 311 26.33 23.36 -4.94
CA ALA A 311 25.11 23.82 -4.28
C ALA A 311 24.42 24.96 -5.05
N SER A 312 25.18 25.95 -5.56
CA SER A 312 24.60 27.05 -6.35
C SER A 312 23.96 26.56 -7.65
N LYS A 313 24.62 25.64 -8.38
CA LYS A 313 24.07 25.03 -9.60
C LYS A 313 22.82 24.20 -9.32
N LEU A 314 22.84 23.41 -8.23
CA LEU A 314 21.69 22.61 -7.81
C LEU A 314 20.46 23.50 -7.50
N LEU A 315 20.66 24.65 -6.87
CA LEU A 315 19.60 25.61 -6.59
C LEU A 315 19.03 26.24 -7.86
N GLU A 316 19.88 26.59 -8.83
CA GLU A 316 19.44 27.12 -10.13
C GLU A 316 18.60 26.09 -10.91
N ASP A 317 19.09 24.85 -11.00
CA ASP A 317 18.40 23.74 -11.69
C ASP A 317 17.08 23.38 -10.99
N SER A 318 17.07 23.39 -9.65
CA SER A 318 15.89 23.09 -8.85
C SER A 318 14.84 24.19 -8.91
N GLY A 319 15.26 25.45 -8.80
CA GLY A 319 14.36 26.60 -8.89
C GLY A 319 13.64 26.69 -10.24
N GLY A 320 14.35 26.39 -11.33
CA GLY A 320 13.76 26.32 -12.67
C GLY A 320 12.74 25.19 -12.85
N SER A 321 12.97 24.05 -12.20
CA SER A 321 12.14 22.84 -12.34
C SER A 321 10.92 22.84 -11.41
N GLU A 322 11.09 23.25 -10.14
CA GLU A 322 9.98 23.42 -9.19
C GLU A 322 8.99 24.48 -9.68
N PHE A 323 9.48 25.57 -10.28
CA PHE A 323 8.63 26.59 -10.91
C PHE A 323 7.79 26.00 -12.05
N LYS A 324 8.41 25.23 -12.97
CA LYS A 324 7.66 24.56 -14.06
C LYS A 324 6.62 23.57 -13.54
N ALA A 325 6.96 22.76 -12.54
CA ALA A 325 6.04 21.79 -11.95
C ALA A 325 4.82 22.48 -11.28
N LYS A 326 5.04 23.57 -10.54
CA LYS A 326 3.99 24.34 -9.87
C LYS A 326 2.98 24.96 -10.84
N TYR A 327 3.45 25.38 -12.03
CA TYR A 327 2.60 25.99 -13.07
C TYR A 327 1.94 24.97 -14.01
N LEU A 328 2.56 23.80 -14.24
CA LEU A 328 1.98 22.75 -15.10
C LEU A 328 0.92 21.90 -14.39
N TRP A 329 1.01 21.74 -13.07
CA TRP A 329 0.17 20.80 -12.32
C TRP A 329 -0.84 21.47 -11.38
N GLY A 330 -0.94 22.80 -11.39
CA GLY A 330 -1.90 23.54 -10.56
C GLY A 330 -1.69 23.24 -9.08
N GLY A 331 -0.69 23.86 -8.47
CA GLY A 331 -0.44 23.72 -7.03
C GLY A 331 -1.70 24.00 -6.22
N ILE A 332 -2.29 22.94 -5.66
CA ILE A 332 -3.24 23.06 -4.56
C ILE A 332 -2.38 23.15 -3.29
N PRO A 333 -2.54 24.21 -2.46
CA PRO A 333 -1.76 24.42 -1.25
C PRO A 333 -1.94 23.31 -0.21
#